data_AF-A0AAU6Y6V2-F1
#
_entry.id   AF-A0AAU6Y6V2-F1
#
_cell.length_a   1.000
_cell.length_b   1.000
_cell.length_c   1.000
_cell.angle_alpha   90.00
_cell.angle_beta   90.00
_cell.angle_gamma   90.00
#
_symmetry.space_group_name_H-M   'P 1'
#
loop_
_entity.id
_entity.type
_entity.pdbx_description
1 polymer ?
#
loop_
_entity_poly.entity_id
_entity_poly.type
_entity_poly.pdbx_seq_one_letter_code
_entity_poly.pdbx_strand_id
1 'polypeptide(L)'
;MFSSCNLLRIKSGLLSVFALVIVCLCFVESGTAQTTQLDVDRLYEKYKGHSETTIFVGDREITARVLIGYNTKNKPYRIIVYGEAAADTDLQELVDQLGEAKVKSGYRKLGGANVVNFDQNGMYENNIPVRAYQKGTQYAKYGIKDMEARNQLTGENGTARFNSDFFYFEVGDTARKRTSKPEKFDF
;
A
#
# COMPACT_ATOMS: atom_id res chain seq x y z
N MET A 1 -12.66 20.99 -78.38
CA MET A 1 -12.26 22.42 -78.26
C MET A 1 -13.53 23.25 -78.10
N PHE A 2 -13.49 24.26 -77.21
CA PHE A 2 -14.59 25.05 -76.61
C PHE A 2 -15.40 24.26 -75.56
N SER A 3 -15.16 24.34 -74.25
CA SER A 3 -14.94 25.46 -73.29
C SER A 3 -16.24 26.04 -72.72
N SER A 4 -16.32 25.95 -71.39
CA SER A 4 -17.11 26.82 -70.49
C SER A 4 -18.63 26.57 -70.49
N CYS A 5 -19.40 26.78 -69.43
CA CYS A 5 -19.19 27.09 -68.04
C CYS A 5 -20.57 26.95 -67.36
N ASN A 6 -20.58 26.39 -66.16
CA ASN A 6 -21.23 26.93 -64.97
C ASN A 6 -22.70 27.42 -65.01
N LEU A 7 -23.44 26.73 -64.13
CA LEU A 7 -24.16 27.28 -62.98
C LEU A 7 -25.65 27.61 -63.09
N LEU A 8 -26.32 26.94 -62.14
CA LEU A 8 -27.42 27.39 -61.31
C LEU A 8 -28.81 27.45 -61.95
N ARG A 9 -29.63 26.48 -61.57
CA ARG A 9 -31.00 26.78 -61.18
C ARG A 9 -31.45 25.89 -60.03
N ILE A 10 -31.33 26.46 -58.83
CA ILE A 10 -32.07 26.05 -57.65
C ILE A 10 -33.54 26.30 -57.95
N LYS A 11 -34.38 25.26 -57.85
CA LYS A 11 -35.82 25.42 -57.64
C LYS A 11 -36.19 24.69 -56.37
N SER A 12 -36.69 25.51 -55.47
CA SER A 12 -37.29 25.25 -54.19
C SER A 12 -38.61 24.49 -54.30
N GLY A 13 -38.83 23.64 -53.30
CA GLY A 13 -40.11 23.05 -52.94
C GLY A 13 -39.91 21.59 -52.55
N LEU A 14 -40.39 21.07 -51.44
CA LEU A 14 -41.15 21.62 -50.31
C LEU A 14 -41.26 20.41 -49.35
N LEU A 15 -41.16 20.66 -48.04
CA LEU A 15 -41.49 19.76 -46.92
C LEU A 15 -40.52 18.67 -46.46
N SER A 16 -40.41 18.65 -45.12
CA SER A 16 -39.91 17.61 -44.23
C SER A 16 -38.39 17.37 -44.30
N VAL A 17 -37.59 17.74 -43.32
CA VAL A 17 -37.80 17.61 -41.87
C VAL A 17 -36.96 18.69 -41.18
N PHE A 18 -37.67 19.62 -40.54
CA PHE A 18 -37.16 20.40 -39.41
C PHE A 18 -36.89 19.42 -38.25
N ALA A 19 -35.63 19.08 -38.03
CA ALA A 19 -35.08 18.61 -36.76
C ALA A 19 -33.55 18.78 -36.86
N LEU A 20 -33.04 20.01 -36.71
CA LEU A 20 -32.46 20.42 -35.43
C LEU A 20 -31.46 19.35 -34.96
N VAL A 21 -30.27 19.26 -35.57
CA VAL A 21 -29.07 19.95 -35.07
C VAL A 21 -29.26 20.42 -33.63
N ILE A 22 -29.20 19.50 -32.67
CA ILE A 22 -28.85 19.65 -31.25
C ILE A 22 -28.97 18.22 -30.66
N VAL A 23 -28.10 17.87 -29.72
CA VAL A 23 -27.87 16.50 -29.19
C VAL A 23 -26.84 15.67 -29.96
N CYS A 24 -25.75 16.31 -30.40
CA CYS A 24 -24.44 15.75 -30.07
C CYS A 24 -24.16 16.10 -28.60
N LEU A 25 -24.96 15.51 -27.68
CA LEU A 25 -24.61 15.53 -26.27
C LEU A 25 -23.33 14.70 -26.21
N CYS A 26 -22.23 15.41 -26.01
CA CYS A 26 -21.02 14.86 -25.47
C CYS A 26 -21.43 13.94 -24.32
N PHE A 27 -21.50 12.63 -24.59
CA PHE A 27 -21.17 11.64 -23.60
C PHE A 27 -19.69 11.87 -23.29
N VAL A 28 -19.43 12.94 -22.53
CA VAL A 28 -18.40 12.88 -21.52
C VAL A 28 -18.90 11.77 -20.63
N GLU A 29 -18.49 10.53 -20.96
CA GLU A 29 -18.41 9.48 -19.96
C GLU A 29 -17.65 10.14 -18.83
N SER A 30 -18.43 10.55 -17.83
CA SER A 30 -17.93 10.86 -16.51
C SER A 30 -17.50 9.49 -16.04
N GLY A 31 -16.32 9.06 -16.51
CA GLY A 31 -15.61 7.94 -15.94
C GLY A 31 -15.53 8.32 -14.49
N THR A 32 -16.42 7.73 -13.69
CA THR A 32 -16.42 7.86 -12.25
C THR A 32 -14.99 7.55 -11.90
N ALA A 33 -14.23 8.58 -11.53
CA ALA A 33 -12.83 8.43 -11.19
C ALA A 33 -12.86 7.37 -10.10
N GLN A 34 -12.49 6.15 -10.47
CA GLN A 34 -12.58 4.99 -9.60
C GLN A 34 -11.55 5.33 -8.56
N THR A 35 -11.99 5.91 -7.44
CA THR A 35 -11.10 6.47 -6.43
C THR A 35 -10.31 5.30 -5.93
N THR A 36 -9.06 5.20 -6.40
CA THR A 36 -8.16 4.09 -6.07
C THR A 36 -8.09 4.01 -4.56
N GLN A 37 -8.78 3.02 -3.99
CA GLN A 37 -8.85 2.83 -2.55
C GLN A 37 -7.42 2.73 -2.02
N LEU A 38 -7.10 3.52 -0.98
CA LEU A 38 -5.77 3.47 -0.40
C LEU A 38 -5.56 2.11 0.28
N ASP A 39 -4.34 1.58 0.18
CA ASP A 39 -4.02 0.29 0.80
C ASP A 39 -4.25 0.31 2.32
N VAL A 40 -4.01 1.46 2.97
CA VAL A 40 -4.27 1.63 4.41
C VAL A 40 -5.77 1.52 4.73
N ASP A 41 -6.66 1.97 3.86
CA ASP A 41 -8.11 1.85 4.06
C ASP A 41 -8.56 0.40 3.88
N ARG A 42 -8.07 -0.26 2.83
CA ARG A 42 -8.37 -1.67 2.56
C ARG A 42 -7.93 -2.57 3.72
N LEU A 43 -6.74 -2.34 4.24
CA LEU A 43 -6.22 -3.11 5.39
C LEU A 43 -6.92 -2.74 6.69
N TYR A 44 -7.33 -1.49 6.87
CA TYR A 44 -8.11 -1.07 8.04
C TYR A 44 -9.44 -1.82 8.09
N GLU A 45 -10.16 -1.88 6.98
CA GLU A 45 -11.42 -2.63 6.91
C GLU A 45 -11.24 -4.12 7.22
N LYS A 46 -10.10 -4.71 6.82
CA LYS A 46 -9.76 -6.09 7.12
C LYS A 46 -9.46 -6.32 8.61
N TYR A 47 -8.71 -5.42 9.24
CA TYR A 47 -8.17 -5.65 10.59
C TYR A 47 -8.83 -4.82 11.70
N LYS A 48 -9.79 -3.95 11.39
CA LYS A 48 -10.54 -3.23 12.44
C LYS A 48 -11.19 -4.24 13.38
N GLY A 49 -10.99 -4.04 14.69
CA GLY A 49 -11.47 -4.95 15.73
C GLY A 49 -10.59 -6.19 15.97
N HIS A 50 -9.48 -6.36 15.26
CA HIS A 50 -8.56 -7.50 15.42
C HIS A 50 -7.20 -7.00 15.92
N SER A 51 -6.76 -7.47 17.09
CA SER A 51 -5.39 -7.24 17.58
C SER A 51 -4.39 -8.25 17.03
N GLU A 52 -4.87 -9.36 16.48
CA GLU A 52 -4.08 -10.46 15.95
C GLU A 52 -4.71 -10.99 14.65
N THR A 53 -3.89 -11.61 13.81
CA THR A 53 -4.29 -12.26 12.56
C THR A 53 -3.36 -13.44 12.29
N THR A 54 -3.86 -14.47 11.62
CA THR A 54 -3.01 -15.53 11.09
C THR A 54 -2.46 -15.12 9.72
N ILE A 55 -1.16 -15.33 9.51
CA ILE A 55 -0.52 -15.28 8.19
C ILE A 55 -0.06 -16.69 7.81
N PHE A 56 -0.11 -16.99 6.52
CA PHE A 56 0.32 -18.27 5.98
C PHE A 56 1.62 -18.07 5.20
N VAL A 57 2.63 -18.88 5.50
CA VAL A 57 3.91 -18.92 4.76
C VAL A 57 4.18 -20.37 4.40
N GLY A 58 4.00 -20.70 3.11
CA GLY A 58 3.93 -22.09 2.68
C GLY A 58 2.77 -22.82 3.36
N ASP A 59 3.09 -23.89 4.09
CA ASP A 59 2.16 -24.70 4.88
C ASP A 59 2.08 -24.30 6.36
N ARG A 60 2.78 -23.22 6.75
CA ARG A 60 2.87 -22.78 8.15
C ARG A 60 1.92 -21.66 8.47
N GLU A 61 1.28 -21.78 9.63
CA GLU A 61 0.49 -20.72 10.26
C GLU A 61 1.35 -19.95 11.26
N ILE A 62 1.33 -18.62 11.16
CA ILE A 62 2.03 -17.73 12.07
C ILE A 62 1.01 -16.76 12.65
N THR A 63 0.95 -16.67 13.97
CA THR A 63 0.12 -15.66 14.65
C THR A 63 0.85 -14.33 14.64
N ALA A 64 0.28 -13.36 13.94
CA ALA A 64 0.80 -12.00 13.81
C ALA A 64 -0.05 -11.03 14.63
N ARG A 65 0.60 -10.05 15.25
CA ARG A 65 -0.06 -8.91 15.88
C ARG A 65 -0.34 -7.82 14.86
N VAL A 66 -1.42 -7.09 15.09
CA VAL A 66 -1.84 -5.95 14.27
C VAL A 66 -1.84 -4.68 15.11
N LEU A 67 -1.10 -3.67 14.65
CA LEU A 67 -1.10 -2.32 15.21
C LEU A 67 -1.64 -1.33 14.19
N ILE A 68 -2.65 -0.56 14.59
CA ILE A 68 -3.27 0.48 13.76
C ILE A 68 -2.92 1.85 14.35
N GLY A 69 -2.25 2.69 13.56
CA GLY A 69 -1.96 4.07 13.92
C GLY A 69 -3.03 5.01 13.40
N TYR A 70 -3.62 5.80 14.29
CA TYR A 70 -4.64 6.80 13.98
C TYR A 70 -4.07 8.22 14.07
N ASN A 71 -4.56 9.12 13.22
CA ASN A 71 -4.24 10.54 13.32
C ASN A 71 -5.19 11.26 14.30
N THR A 72 -5.01 12.57 14.46
CA THR A 72 -5.84 13.41 15.35
C THR A 72 -7.33 13.47 14.96
N LYS A 73 -7.68 13.04 13.75
CA LYS A 73 -9.07 12.94 13.25
C LYS A 73 -9.61 11.51 13.33
N ASN A 74 -8.96 10.64 14.11
CA ASN A 74 -9.29 9.22 14.25
C ASN A 74 -9.34 8.45 12.91
N LYS A 75 -8.55 8.87 11.90
CA LYS A 75 -8.41 8.13 10.64
C LYS A 75 -7.13 7.28 10.67
N PRO A 76 -7.17 6.04 10.17
CA PRO A 76 -5.98 5.20 10.09
C PRO A 76 -4.98 5.82 9.10
N TYR A 77 -3.73 6.00 9.54
CA TYR A 77 -2.63 6.49 8.71
C TYR A 77 -1.52 5.45 8.51
N ARG A 78 -1.45 4.43 9.37
CA ARG A 78 -0.55 3.28 9.21
C ARG A 78 -1.15 2.02 9.82
N ILE A 79 -0.80 0.88 9.26
CA ILE A 79 -1.10 -0.46 9.79
C ILE A 79 0.19 -1.25 9.75
N ILE A 80 0.51 -1.90 10.86
CA ILE A 80 1.69 -2.73 11.03
C ILE A 80 1.22 -4.14 11.41
N VAL A 81 1.61 -5.14 10.63
CA VAL A 81 1.46 -6.55 10.94
C VAL A 81 2.86 -7.08 11.28
N TYR A 82 3.04 -7.62 12.47
CA TYR A 82 4.36 -8.01 12.97
C TYR A 82 4.26 -9.21 13.92
N GLY A 83 5.37 -9.90 14.13
CA GLY A 83 5.41 -11.07 14.98
C GLY A 83 6.74 -11.80 14.86
N GLU A 84 6.80 -12.97 15.47
CA GLU A 84 7.94 -13.88 15.41
C GLU A 84 7.53 -15.17 14.70
N ALA A 85 8.42 -15.70 13.88
CA ALA A 85 8.27 -17.02 13.26
C ALA A 85 9.48 -17.89 13.61
N ALA A 86 9.35 -19.21 13.47
CA ALA A 86 10.51 -20.09 13.55
C ALA A 86 11.51 -19.75 12.43
N ALA A 87 12.82 -19.77 12.71
CA ALA A 87 13.86 -19.33 11.75
C ALA A 87 13.95 -20.18 10.46
N ASP A 88 13.33 -21.35 10.42
CA ASP A 88 13.21 -22.18 9.22
C ASP A 88 11.94 -21.85 8.38
N THR A 89 11.21 -20.81 8.76
CA THR A 89 10.06 -20.31 8.00
C THR A 89 10.55 -19.38 6.90
N ASP A 90 10.14 -19.63 5.63
CA ASP A 90 10.59 -18.83 4.48
C ASP A 90 9.91 -17.45 4.39
N LEU A 91 10.15 -16.62 5.40
CA LEU A 91 9.67 -15.25 5.44
C LEU A 91 10.29 -14.41 4.32
N GLN A 92 11.49 -14.77 3.86
CA GLN A 92 12.17 -14.03 2.81
C GLN A 92 11.44 -14.14 1.48
N GLU A 93 10.93 -15.34 1.13
CA GLU A 93 10.04 -15.52 -0.01
C GLU A 93 8.77 -14.67 0.14
N LEU A 94 8.13 -14.68 1.31
CA LEU A 94 6.94 -13.85 1.56
C LEU A 94 7.24 -12.36 1.33
N VAL A 95 8.37 -11.85 1.82
CA VAL A 95 8.80 -10.45 1.60
C VAL A 95 9.01 -10.15 0.12
N ASP A 96 9.57 -11.08 -0.64
CA ASP A 96 9.76 -10.96 -2.08
C ASP A 96 8.41 -10.87 -2.80
N GLN A 97 7.49 -11.79 -2.49
CA GLN A 97 6.13 -11.81 -3.05
C GLN A 97 5.34 -10.53 -2.73
N LEU A 98 5.39 -10.06 -1.48
CA LEU A 98 4.78 -8.79 -1.06
C LEU A 98 5.38 -7.61 -1.83
N GLY A 99 6.70 -7.60 -2.00
CA GLY A 99 7.42 -6.59 -2.76
C GLY A 99 7.01 -6.55 -4.23
N GLU A 100 6.96 -7.71 -4.89
CA GLU A 100 6.49 -7.82 -6.27
C GLU A 100 5.04 -7.35 -6.44
N ALA A 101 4.16 -7.77 -5.53
CA ALA A 101 2.75 -7.35 -5.54
C ALA A 101 2.64 -5.82 -5.44
N LYS A 102 3.49 -5.17 -4.62
CA LYS A 102 3.53 -3.71 -4.54
C LYS A 102 4.00 -3.06 -5.84
N VAL A 103 5.06 -3.57 -6.45
CA VAL A 103 5.52 -3.08 -7.76
C VAL A 103 4.44 -3.24 -8.83
N LYS A 104 3.79 -4.40 -8.91
CA LYS A 104 2.66 -4.67 -9.81
C LYS A 104 1.49 -3.69 -9.58
N SER A 105 1.25 -3.26 -8.34
CA SER A 105 0.23 -2.26 -7.99
C SER A 105 0.66 -0.79 -8.16
N GLY A 106 1.79 -0.54 -8.82
CA GLY A 106 2.28 0.79 -9.19
C GLY A 106 3.15 1.48 -8.14
N TYR A 107 3.64 0.77 -7.12
CA TYR A 107 4.64 1.32 -6.20
C TYR A 107 6.04 1.25 -6.82
N ARG A 108 6.87 2.24 -6.49
CA ARG A 108 8.31 2.21 -6.78
C ARG A 108 9.07 1.68 -5.57
N LYS A 109 9.97 0.74 -5.77
CA LYS A 109 10.93 0.31 -4.74
C LYS A 109 11.89 1.47 -4.47
N LEU A 110 12.04 1.86 -3.22
CA LEU A 110 13.01 2.86 -2.80
C LEU A 110 14.38 2.19 -2.64
N GLY A 111 15.42 2.79 -3.22
CA GLY A 111 16.80 2.35 -3.05
C GLY A 111 17.36 2.69 -1.67
N GLY A 112 18.57 2.19 -1.38
CA GLY A 112 19.31 2.47 -0.16
C GLY A 112 18.95 1.59 1.04
N ALA A 113 19.75 1.69 2.09
CA ALA A 113 19.52 1.03 3.36
C ALA A 113 18.37 1.75 4.10
N ASN A 114 17.20 1.11 4.14
CA ASN A 114 16.06 1.61 4.90
C ASN A 114 15.96 0.80 6.19
N VAL A 115 15.86 1.49 7.32
CA VAL A 115 15.75 0.87 8.64
C VAL A 115 14.54 1.46 9.35
N VAL A 116 13.76 0.61 10.01
CA VAL A 116 12.71 1.03 10.94
C VAL A 116 13.19 0.73 12.34
N ASN A 117 13.16 1.73 13.21
CA ASN A 117 13.25 1.52 14.64
C ASN A 117 11.83 1.23 15.15
N PHE A 118 11.57 -0.03 15.51
CA PHE A 118 10.27 -0.47 16.01
C PHE A 118 10.43 -1.02 17.43
N ASP A 119 9.80 -0.37 18.39
CA ASP A 119 9.72 -0.85 19.76
C ASP A 119 8.26 -1.08 20.15
N GLN A 120 7.92 -2.33 20.43
CA GLN A 120 6.56 -2.68 20.88
C GLN A 120 6.34 -2.41 22.38
N ASN A 121 7.41 -2.36 23.20
CA ASN A 121 7.33 -2.37 24.68
C ASN A 121 8.21 -1.31 25.38
N GLY A 122 8.91 -0.44 24.66
CA GLY A 122 9.75 0.63 25.21
C GLY A 122 11.11 0.18 25.78
N MET A 123 11.53 -1.07 25.55
CA MET A 123 12.72 -1.66 26.18
C MET A 123 13.88 -1.90 25.20
N TYR A 124 13.65 -1.87 23.87
CA TYR A 124 14.70 -2.12 22.87
C TYR A 124 14.37 -1.47 21.53
N GLU A 125 15.31 -0.68 21.01
CA GLU A 125 15.29 -0.24 19.61
C GLU A 125 15.55 -1.45 18.69
N ASN A 126 14.49 -2.07 18.16
CA ASN A 126 14.68 -3.01 17.07
C ASN A 126 14.84 -2.24 15.77
N ASN A 127 16.10 -1.97 15.44
CA ASN A 127 16.49 -1.58 14.10
C ASN A 127 16.26 -2.76 13.16
N ILE A 128 15.22 -2.68 12.35
CA ILE A 128 14.81 -3.71 11.39
C ILE A 128 15.14 -3.19 9.99
N PRO A 129 16.03 -3.86 9.24
CA PRO A 129 16.23 -3.52 7.83
C PRO A 129 14.94 -3.82 7.06
N VAL A 130 14.49 -2.87 6.25
CA VAL A 130 13.26 -2.99 5.48
C VAL A 130 13.50 -2.70 4.00
N ARG A 131 12.71 -3.36 3.15
CA ARG A 131 12.49 -2.96 1.78
C ARG A 131 11.33 -1.97 1.76
N ALA A 132 11.59 -0.75 1.29
CA ALA A 132 10.60 0.31 1.25
C ALA A 132 10.05 0.51 -0.16
N TYR A 133 8.76 0.82 -0.25
CA TYR A 133 8.00 1.02 -1.49
C TYR A 133 7.14 2.27 -1.35
N GLN A 134 7.01 3.06 -2.43
CA GLN A 134 6.22 4.31 -2.42
C GLN A 134 5.36 4.49 -3.68
N LYS A 135 4.12 4.97 -3.49
CA LYS A 135 3.18 5.38 -4.54
C LYS A 135 2.48 6.67 -4.11
N GLY A 136 2.97 7.82 -4.60
CA GLY A 136 2.51 9.12 -4.13
C GLY A 136 2.77 9.27 -2.62
N THR A 137 1.71 9.49 -1.84
CA THR A 137 1.79 9.62 -0.38
C THR A 137 1.70 8.28 0.36
N GLN A 138 1.29 7.22 -0.35
CA GLN A 138 1.22 5.85 0.18
C GLN A 138 2.60 5.21 0.22
N TYR A 139 2.84 4.41 1.25
CA TYR A 139 4.08 3.68 1.42
C TYR A 139 3.83 2.27 1.97
N ALA A 140 4.79 1.38 1.71
CA ALA A 140 4.87 0.07 2.34
C ALA A 140 6.31 -0.24 2.73
N LYS A 141 6.50 -0.99 3.81
CA LYS A 141 7.81 -1.43 4.30
C LYS A 141 7.72 -2.88 4.76
N TYR A 142 8.63 -3.70 4.29
CA TYR A 142 8.69 -5.13 4.64
C TYR A 142 10.09 -5.48 5.10
N GLY A 143 10.22 -5.98 6.32
CA GLY A 143 11.50 -6.35 6.90
C GLY A 143 11.41 -7.61 7.72
N ILE A 144 12.56 -8.28 7.82
CA ILE A 144 12.80 -9.43 8.68
C ILE A 144 14.08 -9.11 9.45
N LYS A 145 14.12 -9.55 10.70
CA LYS A 145 15.29 -9.46 11.56
C LYS A 145 15.44 -10.77 12.31
N ASP A 146 16.58 -11.41 12.11
CA ASP A 146 16.97 -12.58 12.87
C ASP A 146 17.03 -12.21 14.36
N MET A 147 16.32 -12.97 15.18
CA MET A 147 16.31 -12.81 16.62
C MET A 147 17.16 -13.89 17.24
N GLU A 148 18.23 -13.47 17.92
CA GLU A 148 19.00 -14.37 18.76
C GLU A 148 18.14 -14.87 19.93
N ALA A 149 18.28 -16.15 20.27
CA ALA A 149 17.58 -16.82 21.35
C ALA A 149 17.66 -16.01 22.66
N ARG A 150 16.60 -15.28 23.02
CA ARG A 150 16.52 -14.61 24.32
C ARG A 150 16.24 -15.66 25.39
N ASN A 151 17.29 -16.02 26.12
CA ASN A 151 17.30 -16.93 27.28
C ASN A 151 17.02 -18.41 26.95
N GLN A 152 18.08 -19.24 26.91
CA GLN A 152 18.34 -20.32 27.89
C GLN A 152 19.20 -21.45 27.30
N LEU A 153 20.12 -21.91 28.16
CA LEU A 153 20.79 -23.22 28.14
C LEU A 153 21.53 -23.53 26.83
N THR A 154 22.83 -23.28 26.85
CA THR A 154 23.80 -24.01 26.02
C THR A 154 23.42 -25.49 26.00
N GLY A 155 23.10 -26.03 24.81
CA GLY A 155 23.11 -27.49 24.63
C GLY A 155 24.51 -28.04 24.95
N GLU A 156 24.66 -29.37 25.02
CA GLU A 156 25.94 -30.05 25.36
C GLU A 156 27.16 -29.58 24.53
N ASN A 157 26.95 -28.86 23.42
CA ASN A 157 27.99 -28.33 22.53
C ASN A 157 27.94 -26.80 22.29
N GLY A 158 27.25 -26.00 23.11
CA GLY A 158 27.26 -24.53 22.99
C GLY A 158 26.47 -23.94 21.81
N THR A 159 25.64 -24.75 21.14
CA THR A 159 24.78 -24.31 20.03
C THR A 159 23.49 -23.69 20.55
N ALA A 160 23.11 -22.51 20.03
CA ALA A 160 21.86 -21.84 20.36
C ALA A 160 20.66 -22.71 19.93
N ARG A 161 19.70 -22.91 20.85
CA ARG A 161 18.63 -23.91 20.69
C ARG A 161 17.35 -23.39 20.02
N PHE A 162 17.16 -22.06 19.92
CA PHE A 162 15.98 -21.46 19.31
C PHE A 162 16.32 -20.16 18.58
N ASN A 163 16.50 -20.25 17.26
CA ASN A 163 16.53 -19.07 16.40
C ASN A 163 15.10 -18.80 15.93
N SER A 164 14.67 -17.55 16.00
CA SER A 164 13.38 -17.09 15.47
C SER A 164 13.62 -15.85 14.64
N ASP A 165 12.71 -15.57 13.71
CA ASP A 165 12.78 -14.38 12.88
C ASP A 165 11.64 -13.44 13.25
N PHE A 166 11.99 -12.19 13.54
CA PHE A 166 11.00 -11.13 13.72
C PHE A 166 10.65 -10.53 12.35
N PHE A 167 9.37 -10.50 12.00
CA PHE A 167 8.90 -9.84 10.78
C PHE A 167 8.15 -8.55 11.08
N TYR A 168 8.27 -7.60 10.15
CA TYR A 168 7.64 -6.28 10.21
C TYR A 168 7.06 -5.92 8.84
N PHE A 169 5.73 -5.83 8.76
CA PHE A 169 5.02 -5.43 7.54
C PHE A 169 4.18 -4.19 7.80
N GLU A 170 4.62 -3.04 7.29
CA GLU A 170 3.91 -1.76 7.43
C GLU A 170 3.33 -1.30 6.10
N VAL A 171 2.11 -0.75 6.16
CA VAL A 171 1.50 0.03 5.08
C VAL A 171 0.96 1.32 5.68
N GLY A 172 1.13 2.44 5.00
CA GLY A 172 0.59 3.71 5.48
C GLY A 172 0.47 4.80 4.41
N ASP A 173 0.00 5.96 4.86
CA ASP A 173 -0.18 7.16 4.05
C ASP A 173 0.36 8.39 4.80
N THR A 174 1.46 8.94 4.26
CA THR A 174 2.16 10.09 4.84
C THR A 174 1.31 11.36 4.83
N ALA A 175 0.39 11.52 3.88
CA ALA A 175 -0.51 12.67 3.85
C ALA A 175 -1.45 12.70 5.06
N ARG A 176 -1.88 11.51 5.53
CA ARG A 176 -2.72 11.39 6.72
C ARG A 176 -1.96 11.59 8.02
N LYS A 177 -0.68 11.19 8.06
CA LYS A 177 0.18 11.37 9.24
C LYS A 177 0.37 12.85 9.58
N ARG A 178 0.53 13.72 8.56
CA ARG A 178 0.80 15.16 8.71
C ARG A 178 -0.42 16.02 9.08
N THR A 179 -1.55 15.42 9.45
CA THR A 179 -2.79 16.16 9.75
C THR A 179 -2.87 16.73 11.17
N SER A 180 -1.91 16.44 12.04
CA SER A 180 -1.68 17.21 13.27
C SER A 180 -0.99 18.54 12.91
N LYS A 181 -1.57 19.68 13.32
CA LYS A 181 -0.87 20.97 13.23
C LYS A 181 0.51 20.82 13.90
N PRO A 182 1.61 21.32 13.30
CA PRO A 182 2.88 21.41 14.00
C PRO A 182 2.69 22.18 15.30
N GLU A 183 3.10 21.59 16.41
CA GLU A 183 3.19 22.31 17.68
C GLU A 183 4.34 23.31 17.55
N LYS A 184 4.02 24.60 17.66
CA LYS A 184 5.03 25.64 17.64
C LYS A 184 5.59 25.71 19.05
N PHE A 185 6.83 25.25 19.23
CA PHE A 185 7.56 25.47 20.47
C PHE A 185 7.96 26.94 20.51
N ASP A 186 7.29 27.71 21.37
CA ASP A 186 7.78 29.03 21.76
C ASP A 186 8.72 28.82 22.97
N PHE A 187 10.02 29.06 22.77
CA PHE A 187 11.01 29.19 23.84
C PHE A 187 11.09 30.65 24.28
#